data_AF-A0A4R5VDT5-F1
#
_entry.id   AF-A0A4R5VDT5-F1
#
_cell.length_a   1.000
_cell.length_b   1.000
_cell.length_c   1.000
_cell.angle_alpha   90.00
_cell.angle_beta   90.00
_cell.angle_gamma   90.00
#
_symmetry.space_group_name_H-M   'P 1'
#
loop_
_entity.id
_entity.type
_entity.pdbx_description
1 polymer ?
#
loop_
_entity_poly.entity_id
_entity_poly.type
_entity_poly.pdbx_seq_one_letter_code
_entity_poly.pdbx_strand_id
1 'polypeptide(L)'
;MLLFIRIFLVLYGLIAAATGFMGATAKYNSAATDPMTDNNHRYVAAIWMATSLAFFYVAWNPSETALFRFLMVAVFIGGLVRAAALVNYPATPFLIFLILIELIPTALMLWFQTKLLNSGSL
;
A
#
# COMPACT_ATOMS: atom_id res chain seq x y z
N MET A 1 -18.63 1.31 9.15
CA MET A 1 -17.28 1.91 9.10
C MET A 1 -16.21 0.88 9.39
N LEU A 2 -16.30 0.15 10.51
CA LEU A 2 -15.35 -0.92 10.85
C LEU A 2 -15.23 -2.01 9.76
N LEU A 3 -16.34 -2.51 9.22
CA LEU A 3 -16.31 -3.51 8.15
C LEU A 3 -15.51 -3.02 6.92
N PHE A 4 -15.69 -1.77 6.51
CA PHE A 4 -14.94 -1.18 5.39
C PHE A 4 -13.44 -1.10 5.69
N ILE A 5 -13.06 -0.68 6.91
CA ILE A 5 -11.67 -0.72 7.36
C ILE A 5 -11.08 -2.12 7.18
N ARG A 6 -11.78 -3.16 7.64
CA ARG A 6 -11.30 -4.55 7.51
C ARG A 6 -11.12 -4.96 6.05
N ILE A 7 -12.13 -4.70 5.21
CA ILE A 7 -12.10 -5.06 3.78
C ILE A 7 -10.91 -4.39 3.09
N PHE A 8 -10.72 -3.09 3.28
CA PHE A 8 -9.63 -2.36 2.62
C PHE A 8 -8.26 -2.74 3.16
N LEU A 9 -8.11 -2.99 4.46
CA LEU A 9 -6.84 -3.48 5.01
C LEU A 9 -6.50 -4.88 4.48
N VAL A 10 -7.46 -5.79 4.40
CA VAL A 10 -7.24 -7.10 3.76
C VAL A 10 -6.86 -6.94 2.28
N LEU A 11 -7.56 -6.08 1.56
CA LEU A 11 -7.27 -5.79 0.16
C LEU A 11 -5.87 -5.21 -0.03
N TYR A 12 -5.45 -4.26 0.80
CA TYR A 12 -4.08 -3.73 0.80
C TYR A 12 -3.05 -4.79 1.13
N GLY A 13 -3.33 -5.67 2.11
CA GLY A 13 -2.46 -6.81 2.41
C GLY A 13 -2.28 -7.73 1.19
N LEU A 14 -3.37 -8.06 0.49
CA LEU A 14 -3.32 -8.90 -0.72
C LEU A 14 -2.55 -8.21 -1.86
N ILE A 15 -2.82 -6.92 -2.12
CA ILE A 15 -2.10 -6.14 -3.14
C ILE A 15 -0.62 -6.08 -2.79
N ALA A 16 -0.28 -5.80 -1.53
CA ALA A 16 1.10 -5.71 -1.06
C ALA A 16 1.85 -7.03 -1.20
N ALA A 17 1.23 -8.14 -0.79
CA ALA A 17 1.80 -9.47 -0.94
C ALA A 17 2.05 -9.81 -2.42
N ALA A 18 1.03 -9.65 -3.27
CA ALA A 18 1.13 -10.02 -4.68
C ALA A 18 2.14 -9.15 -5.45
N THR A 19 2.02 -7.82 -5.34
CA THR A 19 2.88 -6.89 -6.09
C THR A 19 4.32 -6.88 -5.55
N GLY A 20 4.50 -7.01 -4.24
CA GLY A 20 5.81 -7.16 -3.63
C GLY A 20 6.51 -8.46 -4.05
N PHE A 21 5.79 -9.58 -4.08
CA PHE A 21 6.31 -10.85 -4.60
C PHE A 21 6.72 -10.74 -6.06
N MET A 22 5.87 -10.16 -6.91
CA MET A 22 6.17 -9.95 -8.32
C MET A 22 7.43 -9.10 -8.53
N GLY A 23 7.59 -8.01 -7.78
CA GLY A 23 8.77 -7.14 -7.87
C GLY A 23 10.05 -7.81 -7.37
N ALA A 24 9.97 -8.54 -6.25
CA ALA A 24 11.13 -9.24 -5.67
C ALA A 24 11.63 -10.40 -6.56
N THR A 25 10.73 -11.06 -7.30
CA THR A 25 11.03 -12.26 -8.09
C THR A 25 11.10 -12.03 -9.60
N ALA A 26 10.94 -10.78 -10.07
CA ALA A 26 11.03 -10.44 -11.49
C ALA A 26 12.36 -10.91 -12.09
N LYS A 27 12.37 -11.34 -13.35
CA LYS A 27 13.62 -11.70 -14.04
C LYS A 27 14.46 -10.44 -14.26
N TYR A 28 15.75 -10.51 -13.89
CA TYR A 28 16.67 -9.41 -14.15
C TYR A 28 16.86 -9.22 -15.66
N ASN A 29 16.82 -7.96 -16.10
CA ASN A 29 17.08 -7.56 -17.49
C ASN A 29 18.12 -6.43 -17.53
N SER A 30 19.36 -6.80 -17.86
CA SER A 30 20.48 -5.86 -17.92
C SER A 30 20.36 -4.80 -19.02
N ALA A 31 19.51 -5.01 -20.03
CA ALA A 31 19.24 -4.01 -21.05
C ALA A 31 18.27 -2.92 -20.57
N ALA A 32 17.53 -3.16 -19.48
CA ALA A 32 16.52 -2.24 -18.96
C ALA A 32 16.96 -1.53 -17.67
N THR A 33 17.86 -2.10 -16.87
CA THR A 33 18.25 -1.54 -15.57
C THR A 33 19.64 -2.01 -15.12
N ASP A 34 20.34 -1.16 -14.38
CA ASP A 34 21.63 -1.49 -13.78
C ASP A 34 21.47 -2.37 -12.52
N PRO A 35 22.52 -3.12 -12.12
CA PRO A 35 22.42 -4.04 -10.98
C PRO A 35 22.05 -3.38 -9.64
N MET A 36 22.47 -2.13 -9.40
CA MET A 36 22.18 -1.45 -8.15
C MET A 36 20.71 -1.04 -8.07
N THR A 37 20.16 -0.52 -9.18
CA THR A 37 18.74 -0.17 -9.24
C THR A 37 17.83 -1.40 -9.15
N ASP A 38 18.15 -2.50 -9.84
CA ASP A 38 17.41 -3.77 -9.71
C ASP A 38 17.44 -4.30 -8.27
N ASN A 39 18.62 -4.32 -7.64
CA ASN A 39 18.77 -4.80 -6.27
C ASN A 39 17.94 -3.97 -5.27
N ASN A 40 18.01 -2.64 -5.37
CA ASN A 40 17.21 -1.74 -4.53
C ASN A 40 15.70 -1.94 -4.77
N HIS A 41 15.27 -2.12 -6.01
CA HIS A 41 13.87 -2.41 -6.33
C HIS A 41 13.38 -3.69 -5.66
N ARG A 42 14.16 -4.78 -5.72
CA ARG A 42 13.82 -6.06 -5.07
C ARG A 42 13.75 -5.92 -3.55
N TYR A 43 14.70 -5.20 -2.95
CA TYR A 43 14.73 -4.97 -1.51
C TYR A 43 13.46 -4.23 -1.04
N VAL A 44 13.10 -3.15 -1.74
CA VAL A 44 11.87 -2.38 -1.45
C VAL A 44 10.61 -3.23 -1.71
N ALA A 45 10.58 -4.01 -2.79
CA ALA A 45 9.48 -4.91 -3.09
C ALA A 45 9.30 -5.99 -2.00
N ALA A 46 10.39 -6.52 -1.43
CA ALA A 46 10.34 -7.44 -0.31
C ALA A 46 9.84 -6.78 0.99
N ILE A 47 10.23 -5.53 1.27
CA ILE A 47 9.69 -4.76 2.39
C ILE A 47 8.18 -4.52 2.20
N TRP A 48 7.75 -4.16 0.99
CA TRP A 48 6.35 -3.98 0.67
C TRP A 48 5.56 -5.28 0.85
N MET A 49 6.09 -6.40 0.39
CA MET A 49 5.51 -7.73 0.64
C MET A 49 5.42 -8.03 2.14
N ALA A 50 6.45 -7.76 2.93
CA ALA A 50 6.43 -7.95 4.38
C ALA A 50 5.39 -7.05 5.08
N THR A 51 5.15 -5.86 4.54
CA THR A 51 4.14 -4.90 5.04
C THR A 51 2.72 -5.46 4.93
N SER A 52 2.47 -6.44 4.05
CA SER A 52 1.19 -7.17 3.99
C SER A 52 0.79 -7.79 5.33
N LEU A 53 1.77 -8.29 6.09
CA LEU A 53 1.53 -8.88 7.42
C LEU A 53 0.98 -7.84 8.40
N ALA A 54 1.47 -6.60 8.34
CA ALA A 54 0.98 -5.51 9.16
C ALA A 54 -0.46 -5.12 8.78
N PHE A 55 -0.79 -5.09 7.49
CA PHE A 55 -2.17 -4.86 7.04
C PHE A 55 -3.12 -5.93 7.57
N PHE A 56 -2.75 -7.21 7.46
CA PHE A 56 -3.55 -8.31 8.00
C PHE A 56 -3.65 -8.23 9.52
N TYR A 57 -2.58 -7.88 10.24
CA TYR A 57 -2.65 -7.71 11.69
C TYR A 57 -3.65 -6.61 12.09
N VAL A 58 -3.54 -5.42 11.47
CA VAL A 58 -4.39 -4.27 11.82
C VAL A 58 -5.84 -4.45 11.38
N ALA A 59 -6.11 -5.26 10.35
CA ALA A 59 -7.49 -5.59 9.97
C ALA A 59 -8.26 -6.28 11.12
N TRP A 60 -7.58 -7.04 11.97
CA TRP A 60 -8.20 -7.67 13.14
C TRP A 60 -7.95 -6.88 14.43
N ASN A 61 -6.97 -5.97 14.44
CA ASN A 61 -6.63 -5.11 15.56
C ASN A 61 -6.71 -3.60 15.18
N PRO A 62 -7.89 -3.09 14.78
CA PRO A 62 -8.05 -1.72 14.26
C PRO A 62 -7.88 -0.63 15.33
N SER A 63 -7.90 -1.01 16.62
CA SER A 63 -7.55 -0.17 17.76
C SER A 63 -6.04 0.11 17.86
N GLU A 64 -5.20 -0.60 17.12
CA GLU A 64 -3.76 -0.34 17.05
C GLU A 64 -3.47 0.93 16.22
N THR A 65 -3.65 2.08 16.86
CA THR A 65 -3.70 3.38 16.19
C THR A 65 -2.39 3.78 15.52
N ALA A 66 -1.25 3.48 16.16
CA ALA A 66 0.06 3.88 15.64
C ALA A 66 0.37 3.16 14.33
N LEU A 67 0.25 1.83 14.31
CA LEU A 67 0.51 1.03 13.12
C LEU A 67 -0.51 1.33 12.01
N PHE A 68 -1.80 1.46 12.35
CA PHE A 68 -2.83 1.83 11.36
C PHE A 68 -2.48 3.15 10.67
N ARG A 69 -2.19 4.20 11.45
CA ARG A 69 -1.88 5.53 10.89
C ARG A 69 -0.62 5.51 10.05
N PHE A 70 0.42 4.83 10.53
CA PHE A 70 1.65 4.64 9.76
C PHE A 70 1.36 4.00 8.40
N LEU A 71 0.63 2.89 8.37
CA LEU A 71 0.29 2.19 7.13
C LEU A 71 -0.52 3.07 6.18
N MET A 72 -1.52 3.80 6.68
CA MET A 72 -2.32 4.69 5.84
C MET A 72 -1.48 5.84 5.27
N VAL A 73 -0.63 6.48 6.08
CA VAL A 73 0.24 7.55 5.60
C VAL A 73 1.24 7.02 4.57
N ALA A 74 1.84 5.85 4.82
CA ALA A 74 2.79 5.23 3.89
C ALA A 74 2.14 4.93 2.52
N VAL A 75 0.94 4.33 2.50
CA VAL A 75 0.19 4.06 1.27
C VAL A 75 -0.19 5.35 0.55
N PHE A 76 -0.65 6.36 1.29
CA PHE A 76 -1.04 7.64 0.71
C PHE A 76 0.15 8.35 0.04
N ILE A 77 1.31 8.38 0.71
CA ILE A 77 2.56 8.90 0.12
C ILE A 77 2.94 8.08 -1.11
N GLY A 78 2.82 6.75 -1.06
CA GLY A 78 3.02 5.88 -2.22
C GLY A 78 2.15 6.26 -3.42
N GLY A 79 0.86 6.54 -3.19
CA GLY A 79 -0.07 7.01 -4.23
C GLY A 79 0.33 8.35 -4.84
N LEU A 80 0.81 9.31 -4.02
CA LEU A 80 1.31 10.59 -4.51
C LEU A 80 2.52 10.41 -5.41
N VAL A 81 3.48 9.59 -4.99
CA VAL A 81 4.69 9.29 -5.77
C VAL A 81 4.33 8.56 -7.06
N ARG A 82 3.41 7.58 -7.01
CA ARG A 82 2.94 6.85 -8.20
C ARG A 82 2.24 7.76 -9.21
N ALA A 83 1.42 8.70 -8.73
CA ALA A 83 0.78 9.69 -9.58
C ALA A 83 1.80 10.65 -10.21
N ALA A 84 2.74 11.17 -9.42
CA ALA A 84 3.80 12.04 -9.92
C ALA A 84 4.68 11.33 -10.96
N ALA A 85 4.94 10.04 -10.80
CA ALA A 85 5.78 9.28 -11.72
C ALA A 85 5.19 9.13 -13.14
N LEU A 86 3.88 9.35 -13.33
CA LEU A 86 3.22 9.35 -14.65
C LEU A 86 3.75 10.44 -15.61
N VAL A 87 4.54 11.41 -15.13
CA VAL A 87 5.25 12.34 -16.02
C VAL A 87 6.29 11.63 -16.91
N ASN A 88 6.75 10.44 -16.51
CA ASN A 88 7.79 9.70 -17.21
C ASN A 88 7.24 8.63 -18.17
N TYR A 89 5.96 8.25 -18.04
CA TYR A 89 5.35 7.17 -18.81
C TYR A 89 3.82 7.28 -18.85
N PRO A 90 3.16 6.77 -19.91
CA PRO A 90 1.72 6.85 -20.04
C PRO A 90 1.00 6.09 -18.91
N ALA A 91 -0.14 6.63 -18.50
CA ALA A 91 -0.99 5.99 -17.51
C ALA A 91 -1.61 4.71 -18.08
N THR A 92 -1.41 3.59 -17.38
CA THR A 92 -2.11 2.33 -17.67
C THR A 92 -3.35 2.22 -16.78
N PRO A 93 -4.40 1.47 -17.19
CA PRO A 93 -5.57 1.24 -16.33
C PRO A 93 -5.20 0.70 -14.95
N PHE A 94 -4.18 -0.15 -14.87
CA PHE A 94 -3.70 -0.71 -13.62
C PHE A 94 -3.02 0.34 -12.73
N LEU A 95 -2.20 1.23 -13.29
CA LEU A 95 -1.59 2.33 -12.52
C LEU A 95 -2.65 3.31 -12.00
N ILE A 96 -3.65 3.64 -12.82
CA ILE A 96 -4.77 4.50 -12.40
C ILE A 96 -5.53 3.86 -11.25
N PHE A 97 -5.84 2.56 -11.35
CA PHE A 97 -6.48 1.81 -10.27
C PHE A 97 -5.68 1.88 -8.97
N LEU A 98 -4.37 1.64 -9.03
CA LEU A 98 -3.50 1.73 -7.85
C LEU A 98 -3.48 3.14 -7.26
N ILE A 99 -3.36 4.18 -8.08
CA ILE A 99 -3.40 5.57 -7.58
C ILE A 99 -4.72 5.87 -6.87
N LEU A 100 -5.85 5.49 -7.47
CA LEU A 100 -7.17 5.76 -6.88
C LEU A 100 -7.35 5.02 -5.56
N ILE A 101 -6.91 3.76 -5.47
CA ILE A 101 -7.03 2.97 -4.23
C ILE A 101 -6.06 3.47 -3.16
N GLU A 102 -4.86 3.91 -3.53
CA GLU A 102 -3.85 4.41 -2.60
C GLU A 102 -4.24 5.78 -2.01
N LEU A 103 -4.95 6.63 -2.77
CA LEU A 103 -5.30 7.99 -2.34
C LEU A 103 -6.70 8.10 -1.71
N ILE A 104 -7.73 7.54 -2.33
CA ILE A 104 -9.13 7.81 -1.93
C ILE A 104 -9.55 6.93 -0.74
N PRO A 105 -9.60 5.59 -0.84
CA PRO A 105 -9.94 4.75 0.31
C PRO A 105 -9.02 4.96 1.50
N THR A 106 -7.71 5.20 1.31
CA THR A 106 -6.77 5.42 2.41
C THR A 106 -7.14 6.65 3.25
N ALA A 107 -7.48 7.77 2.60
CA ALA A 107 -7.97 8.97 3.29
C ALA A 107 -9.30 8.71 4.01
N LEU A 108 -10.21 7.96 3.38
CA LEU A 108 -11.46 7.55 4.00
C LEU A 108 -11.24 6.62 5.20
N MET A 109 -10.26 5.72 5.15
CA MET A 109 -9.93 4.80 6.25
C MET A 109 -9.39 5.55 7.46
N LEU A 110 -8.53 6.55 7.26
CA LEU A 110 -8.09 7.47 8.33
C LEU A 110 -9.26 8.20 8.97
N TRP A 111 -10.17 8.73 8.15
CA TRP A 111 -11.37 9.39 8.64
C TRP A 111 -12.28 8.44 9.42
N PHE A 112 -12.49 7.22 8.90
CA PHE A 112 -13.30 6.20 9.53
C PHE A 112 -12.75 5.76 10.89
N GLN A 113 -11.44 5.53 10.99
CA GLN A 113 -10.81 5.15 12.25
C GLN A 113 -10.97 6.27 13.29
N THR A 114 -10.73 7.53 12.88
CA THR A 114 -10.89 8.69 13.77
C THR A 114 -12.30 8.81 14.32
N LYS A 115 -13.32 8.60 13.48
CA LYS A 115 -14.72 8.62 13.91
C LYS A 115 -15.04 7.50 14.89
N LEU A 116 -14.56 6.29 14.66
CA LEU A 116 -14.82 5.15 15.54
C LEU A 116 -14.08 5.27 16.89
N LEU A 117 -12.87 5.83 16.90
CA LEU A 117 -12.15 6.15 18.14
C LEU A 117 -12.93 7.16 18.98
N ASN A 118 -13.40 8.25 18.34
CA ASN A 118 -14.15 9.30 19.04
C ASN A 118 -15.51 8.81 19.56
N SER A 119 -16.09 7.76 18.96
CA SER A 119 -17.34 7.14 19.43
C SER A 119 -17.11 5.99 20.42
N GLY A 120 -15.86 5.68 20.80
CA GLY A 120 -15.53 4.55 21.69
C GLY A 120 -15.92 3.19 21.13
N SER A 121 -15.96 3.04 19.80
CA SER A 121 -16.42 1.84 19.10
C SER A 121 -15.29 1.02 18.46
N LEU A 122 -14.04 1.31 18.86
CA LEU A 122 -12.82 0.58 18.50
C LEU A 122 -12.14 0.05 19.76
#